data_AF-A0A7G5CCL2-F1
#
_entry.id   AF-A0A7G5CCL2-F1
#
_cell.length_a   1.000
_cell.length_b   1.000
_cell.length_c   1.000
_cell.angle_alpha   90.00
_cell.angle_beta   90.00
_cell.angle_gamma   90.00
#
_symmetry.space_group_name_H-M   'P 1'
#
loop_
_entity.id
_entity.type
_entity.pdbx_description
1 polymer ?
#
loop_
_entity_poly.entity_id
_entity_poly.type
_entity_poly.pdbx_seq_one_letter_code
_entity_poly.pdbx_strand_id
1 'polypeptide(L)'
;MSDIISIASDHAGYELKSEIKSYLETLGYTAIDQGCTAKQKCVDYPDYVVKVVEDITSKKANYGILICGTGLGMSTVANRFEGIYAALCNSVEIAKLAREHGNANVLCLGAGFTASGLAKDIVKQFLETEFSKESRHKKRLNKLSNITSKKKKTKTYNEDEISKFAKMAGEWWNENGKFKPLHMMNPIRVSYIIKKIKELKKCDLKELSLLDVGCGGGILSESMARVGINVIGIDVCEENIKVAQSHAKKVGLNVEYMHTSIEELSNDKKYDVVLLMEVVEHVDNLELFMKKAIELLKPEGLIFISTINRTIKSFCLAIIGAEYILNWLPKGTHNWNKFLKPSEIANHLRENNVTLQNMAGMEYNVIKREWNLTKGVGVNYILCGNIVV
;
A
#
# COMPACT_ATOMS: atom_id res chain seq x y z
N MET A 1 -14.25 18.70 -28.33
CA MET A 1 -14.62 18.99 -26.94
C MET A 1 -13.69 20.08 -26.47
N SER A 2 -14.19 21.14 -25.84
CA SER A 2 -13.34 22.15 -25.21
C SER A 2 -12.53 21.50 -24.09
N ASP A 3 -11.23 21.80 -24.00
CA ASP A 3 -10.42 21.29 -22.89
C ASP A 3 -10.97 21.81 -21.56
N ILE A 4 -10.92 20.96 -20.55
CA ILE A 4 -11.40 21.25 -19.20
C ILE A 4 -10.21 21.63 -18.33
N ILE A 5 -10.30 22.77 -17.66
CA ILE A 5 -9.25 23.31 -16.80
C ILE A 5 -9.76 23.31 -15.36
N SER A 6 -9.07 22.61 -14.47
CA SER A 6 -9.36 22.69 -13.03
C SER A 6 -8.57 23.84 -12.43
N ILE A 7 -9.23 24.74 -11.71
CA ILE A 7 -8.60 25.95 -11.16
C ILE A 7 -8.92 26.09 -9.67
N ALA A 8 -7.89 26.42 -8.88
CA ALA A 8 -8.07 26.71 -7.47
C ALA A 8 -7.09 27.75 -6.92
N SER A 9 -7.43 28.31 -5.76
CA SER A 9 -6.60 29.22 -5.01
C SER A 9 -6.79 29.08 -3.50
N ASP A 10 -5.83 29.59 -2.73
CA ASP A 10 -6.12 30.01 -1.36
C ASP A 10 -6.75 31.43 -1.36
N HIS A 11 -6.97 31.96 -0.16
CA HIS A 11 -7.54 33.29 0.04
C HIS A 11 -6.69 34.40 -0.60
N ALA A 12 -5.37 34.27 -0.65
CA ALA A 12 -4.48 35.27 -1.24
C ALA A 12 -4.53 35.27 -2.78
N GLY A 13 -4.86 34.14 -3.40
CA GLY A 13 -4.99 34.02 -4.86
C GLY A 13 -6.39 34.25 -5.42
N TYR A 14 -7.40 34.48 -4.57
CA TYR A 14 -8.82 34.45 -4.95
C TYR A 14 -9.20 35.42 -6.07
N GLU A 15 -8.77 36.67 -5.98
CA GLU A 15 -9.11 37.70 -6.98
C GLU A 15 -8.54 37.33 -8.35
N LEU A 16 -7.24 37.01 -8.39
CA LEU A 16 -6.57 36.60 -9.62
C LEU A 16 -7.18 35.32 -10.23
N LYS A 17 -7.57 34.36 -9.39
CA LYS A 17 -8.28 33.15 -9.82
C LYS A 17 -9.61 33.48 -10.50
N SER A 18 -10.39 34.38 -9.91
CA SER A 18 -11.69 34.78 -10.44
C SER A 18 -11.53 35.45 -11.81
N GLU A 19 -10.53 36.32 -11.97
CA GLU A 19 -10.22 36.94 -13.26
C GLU A 19 -9.75 35.93 -14.32
N ILE A 20 -8.89 34.99 -13.94
CA ILE A 20 -8.40 33.95 -14.85
C ILE A 20 -9.53 33.01 -15.26
N LYS A 21 -10.42 32.63 -14.33
CA LYS A 21 -11.59 31.81 -14.63
C LYS A 21 -12.45 32.45 -15.72
N SER A 22 -12.80 33.73 -15.58
CA SER A 22 -13.55 34.45 -16.61
C SER A 22 -12.76 34.54 -17.92
N TYR A 23 -11.44 34.75 -17.86
CA TYR A 23 -10.60 34.79 -19.07
C TYR A 23 -10.56 33.43 -19.81
N LEU A 24 -10.51 32.31 -19.10
CA LEU A 24 -10.56 30.96 -19.70
C LEU A 24 -11.85 30.74 -20.51
N GLU A 25 -12.98 31.23 -20.02
CA GLU A 25 -14.26 31.17 -20.74
C GLU A 25 -14.20 31.95 -22.06
N THR A 26 -13.53 33.12 -22.08
CA THR A 26 -13.33 33.90 -23.33
C THR A 26 -12.42 33.19 -24.34
N LEU A 27 -11.54 32.31 -23.89
CA LEU A 27 -10.68 31.47 -24.74
C LEU A 27 -11.38 30.16 -25.18
N GLY A 28 -12.62 29.92 -24.74
CA GLY A 28 -13.39 28.73 -25.09
C GLY A 28 -13.09 27.49 -24.22
N TYR A 29 -12.41 27.65 -23.09
CA TYR A 29 -12.18 26.57 -22.13
C TYR A 29 -13.32 26.47 -21.11
N THR A 30 -13.55 25.26 -20.59
CA THR A 30 -14.47 25.05 -19.46
C THR A 30 -13.67 25.00 -18.16
N ALA A 31 -13.97 25.87 -17.20
CA ALA A 31 -13.26 25.93 -15.93
C ALA A 31 -14.04 25.22 -14.79
N ILE A 32 -13.42 24.23 -14.16
CA ILE A 32 -13.89 23.64 -12.89
C ILE A 32 -13.23 24.41 -11.74
N ASP A 33 -14.03 25.19 -11.01
CA ASP A 33 -13.54 25.98 -9.88
C ASP A 33 -13.61 25.17 -8.58
N GLN A 34 -12.46 24.76 -8.07
CA GLN A 34 -12.34 23.96 -6.84
C GLN A 34 -12.24 24.81 -5.56
N GLY A 35 -12.41 26.13 -5.68
CA GLY A 35 -12.33 27.10 -4.60
C GLY A 35 -10.96 27.78 -4.50
N CYS A 36 -10.66 28.56 -3.47
CA CYS A 36 -11.55 29.01 -2.42
C CYS A 36 -12.62 29.99 -2.92
N THR A 37 -13.59 30.34 -2.08
CA THR A 37 -14.65 31.31 -2.40
C THR A 37 -14.38 32.67 -1.72
N ALA A 38 -15.02 33.74 -2.19
CA ALA A 38 -14.87 35.09 -1.61
C ALA A 38 -15.15 35.15 -0.09
N LYS A 39 -15.97 34.24 0.44
CA LYS A 39 -16.36 34.21 1.86
C LYS A 39 -15.27 33.65 2.77
N GLN A 40 -14.27 32.98 2.20
CA GLN A 40 -13.25 32.25 2.95
C GLN A 40 -11.97 33.10 3.09
N LYS A 41 -11.80 33.72 4.25
CA LYS A 41 -10.72 34.69 4.51
C LYS A 41 -9.41 34.07 5.04
N CYS A 42 -9.46 32.83 5.54
CA CYS A 42 -8.29 32.10 6.01
C CYS A 42 -8.50 30.63 5.70
N VAL A 43 -7.68 30.09 4.82
CA VAL A 43 -7.74 28.71 4.36
C VAL A 43 -6.35 28.20 4.03
N ASP A 44 -6.17 26.89 4.14
CA ASP A 44 -4.92 26.23 3.85
C ASP A 44 -4.85 25.82 2.38
N TYR A 45 -3.82 26.30 1.68
CA TYR A 45 -3.62 26.02 0.27
C TYR A 45 -3.54 24.52 -0.09
N PRO A 46 -2.98 23.60 0.74
CA PRO A 46 -2.89 22.19 0.38
C PRO A 46 -4.23 21.54 0.06
N ASP A 47 -5.30 21.91 0.76
CA ASP A 47 -6.65 21.34 0.57
C ASP A 47 -7.20 21.60 -0.83
N TYR A 48 -6.82 22.72 -1.44
CA TYR A 48 -7.23 23.09 -2.80
C TYR A 48 -6.33 22.46 -3.86
N VAL A 49 -5.05 22.28 -3.55
CA VAL A 49 -4.13 21.55 -4.42
C VAL A 49 -4.62 20.12 -4.65
N VAL A 50 -5.02 19.43 -3.57
CA VAL A 50 -5.51 18.04 -3.65
C VAL A 50 -6.67 17.92 -4.63
N LYS A 51 -7.66 18.83 -4.56
CA LYS A 51 -8.83 18.81 -5.45
C LYS A 51 -8.48 18.97 -6.94
N VAL A 52 -7.55 19.87 -7.27
CA VAL A 52 -7.09 20.07 -8.66
C VAL A 52 -6.29 18.86 -9.14
N VAL A 53 -5.45 18.31 -8.28
CA VAL A 53 -4.70 17.08 -8.58
C VAL A 53 -5.63 15.90 -8.82
N GLU A 54 -6.67 15.72 -7.99
CA GLU A 54 -7.68 14.69 -8.17
C GLU A 54 -8.39 14.83 -9.52
N ASP A 55 -8.78 16.04 -9.91
CA ASP A 55 -9.40 16.27 -11.22
C ASP A 55 -8.48 15.85 -12.38
N ILE A 56 -7.18 16.13 -12.30
CA ILE A 56 -6.22 15.78 -13.36
C ILE A 56 -5.95 14.28 -13.39
N THR A 57 -5.67 13.69 -12.23
CA THR A 57 -5.30 12.26 -12.12
C THR A 57 -6.49 11.35 -12.44
N SER A 58 -7.72 11.78 -12.13
CA SER A 58 -8.96 11.10 -12.54
C SER A 58 -9.38 11.38 -13.99
N LYS A 59 -8.61 12.19 -14.74
CA LYS A 59 -8.90 12.63 -16.12
C LYS A 59 -10.21 13.42 -16.27
N LYS A 60 -10.68 14.07 -15.20
CA LYS A 60 -11.80 15.01 -15.22
C LYS A 60 -11.39 16.38 -15.78
N ALA A 61 -10.12 16.76 -15.64
CA ALA A 61 -9.53 17.95 -16.25
C ALA A 61 -8.24 17.61 -17.01
N ASN A 62 -7.98 18.36 -18.09
CA ASN A 62 -6.77 18.23 -18.89
C ASN A 62 -5.56 18.90 -18.20
N TYR A 63 -5.81 20.07 -17.59
CA TYR A 63 -4.79 20.89 -16.95
C TYR A 63 -5.30 21.49 -15.63
N GLY A 64 -4.35 21.83 -14.75
CA GLY A 64 -4.60 22.54 -13.50
C GLY A 64 -4.02 23.95 -13.49
N ILE A 65 -4.70 24.86 -12.80
CA ILE A 65 -4.17 26.19 -12.45
C ILE A 65 -4.31 26.38 -10.93
N LEU A 66 -3.20 26.67 -10.25
CA LEU A 66 -3.14 26.87 -8.81
C LEU A 66 -2.56 28.24 -8.48
N ILE A 67 -3.22 28.98 -7.60
CA ILE A 67 -2.85 30.37 -7.32
C ILE A 67 -2.79 30.61 -5.82
N CYS A 68 -1.67 31.11 -5.32
CA CYS A 68 -1.57 31.66 -3.97
C CYS A 68 -0.75 32.94 -3.95
N GLY A 69 -0.45 33.48 -2.77
CA GLY A 69 0.37 34.70 -2.66
C GLY A 69 1.69 34.63 -3.44
N THR A 70 2.45 33.54 -3.30
CA THR A 70 3.75 33.35 -3.96
C THR A 70 3.76 32.29 -5.07
N GLY A 71 2.79 31.37 -5.08
CA GLY A 71 2.76 30.18 -5.93
C GLY A 71 3.74 29.04 -5.53
N LEU A 72 4.66 29.29 -4.59
CA LEU A 72 5.67 28.30 -4.16
C LEU A 72 5.05 27.13 -3.40
N GLY A 73 4.16 27.43 -2.45
CA GLY A 73 3.47 26.40 -1.65
C GLY A 73 2.64 25.47 -2.53
N MET A 74 1.89 26.06 -3.47
CA MET A 74 1.06 25.32 -4.43
C MET A 74 1.89 24.34 -5.26
N SER A 75 2.98 24.81 -5.88
CA SER A 75 3.85 23.93 -6.69
C SER A 75 4.57 22.88 -5.86
N THR A 76 4.97 23.21 -4.63
CA THR A 76 5.62 22.26 -3.70
C THR A 76 4.70 21.12 -3.31
N VAL A 77 3.42 21.39 -3.03
CA VAL A 77 2.44 20.36 -2.67
C VAL A 77 2.03 19.56 -3.90
N ALA A 78 1.72 20.22 -5.02
CA ALA A 78 1.25 19.56 -6.23
C ALA A 78 2.27 18.52 -6.75
N ASN A 79 3.56 18.86 -6.74
CA ASN A 79 4.64 17.96 -7.18
C ASN A 79 4.89 16.76 -6.23
N ARG A 80 4.15 16.62 -5.11
CA ARG A 80 4.17 15.41 -4.28
C ARG A 80 3.28 14.29 -4.82
N PHE A 81 2.41 14.62 -5.78
CA PHE A 81 1.45 13.68 -6.35
C PHE A 81 1.98 13.07 -7.65
N GLU A 82 1.76 11.77 -7.80
CA GLU A 82 2.23 11.00 -8.94
C GLU A 82 1.54 11.48 -10.23
N GLY A 83 2.33 11.66 -11.30
CA GLY A 83 1.82 12.15 -12.58
C GLY A 83 1.55 13.67 -12.63
N ILE A 84 1.87 14.42 -11.58
CA ILE A 84 1.78 15.88 -11.56
C ILE A 84 3.16 16.50 -11.80
N TYR A 85 3.19 17.42 -12.75
CA TYR A 85 4.32 18.26 -13.09
C TYR A 85 3.85 19.71 -12.96
N ALA A 86 3.97 20.26 -11.76
CA ALA A 86 3.53 21.61 -11.45
C ALA A 86 4.68 22.61 -11.61
N ALA A 87 4.48 23.64 -12.42
CA ALA A 87 5.46 24.69 -12.68
C ALA A 87 4.99 26.03 -12.14
N LEU A 88 5.80 26.67 -11.29
CA LEU A 88 5.61 28.08 -10.92
C LEU A 88 6.14 28.95 -12.06
N CYS A 89 5.26 29.76 -12.66
CA CYS A 89 5.62 30.64 -13.76
C CYS A 89 5.36 32.09 -13.39
N ASN A 90 6.33 32.95 -13.71
CA ASN A 90 6.28 34.40 -13.52
C ASN A 90 6.52 35.17 -14.82
N SER A 91 6.70 34.47 -15.95
CA SER A 91 6.84 35.05 -17.28
C SER A 91 6.25 34.10 -18.33
N VAL A 92 5.91 34.65 -19.49
CA VAL A 92 5.37 33.91 -20.65
C VAL A 92 6.38 32.88 -21.14
N GLU A 93 7.66 33.24 -21.17
CA GLU A 93 8.76 32.36 -21.59
C GLU A 93 8.89 31.15 -20.68
N ILE A 94 8.80 31.34 -19.35
CA ILE A 94 8.85 30.23 -18.40
C ILE A 94 7.65 29.31 -18.57
N ALA A 95 6.45 29.87 -18.82
CA ALA A 95 5.24 29.09 -19.08
C ALA A 95 5.37 28.19 -20.31
N LYS A 96 5.93 28.75 -21.39
CA LYS A 96 6.25 28.01 -22.61
C LYS A 96 7.24 26.88 -22.34
N LEU A 97 8.37 27.19 -21.70
CA LEU A 97 9.41 26.19 -21.40
C LEU A 97 8.93 25.10 -20.44
N ALA A 98 8.06 25.43 -19.47
CA ALA A 98 7.46 24.46 -18.57
C ALA A 98 6.67 23.39 -19.33
N ARG A 99 5.96 23.79 -20.38
CA ARG A 99 5.21 22.89 -21.28
C ARG A 99 6.12 22.15 -22.25
N GLU A 100 6.95 22.87 -23.00
CA GLU A 100 7.82 22.28 -24.03
C GLU A 100 8.83 21.29 -23.43
N HIS A 101 9.48 21.66 -22.32
CA HIS A 101 10.57 20.87 -21.76
C HIS A 101 10.12 19.97 -20.60
N GLY A 102 9.16 20.44 -19.80
CA GLY A 102 8.72 19.78 -18.57
C GLY A 102 7.41 19.01 -18.71
N ASN A 103 6.70 19.14 -19.84
CA ASN A 103 5.34 18.60 -20.01
C ASN A 103 4.44 18.94 -18.80
N ALA A 104 4.59 20.14 -18.25
CA ALA A 104 3.88 20.56 -17.06
C ALA A 104 2.36 20.49 -17.27
N ASN A 105 1.63 19.78 -16.41
CA ASN A 105 0.17 19.67 -16.48
C ASN A 105 -0.53 20.54 -15.44
N VAL A 106 0.23 21.20 -14.56
CA VAL A 106 -0.28 22.17 -13.59
C VAL A 106 0.54 23.45 -13.67
N LEU A 107 -0.13 24.58 -13.85
CA LEU A 107 0.44 25.92 -13.76
C LEU A 107 0.23 26.47 -12.36
N CYS A 108 1.29 26.99 -11.74
CA CYS A 108 1.23 27.71 -10.47
C CYS A 108 1.55 29.19 -10.68
N LEU A 109 0.77 30.07 -10.08
CA LEU A 109 0.95 31.53 -10.14
C LEU A 109 1.03 32.14 -8.74
N GLY A 110 1.84 33.19 -8.60
CA GLY A 110 1.95 34.00 -7.40
C GLY A 110 1.18 35.31 -7.54
N ALA A 111 0.01 35.42 -6.93
CA ALA A 111 -0.85 36.60 -7.04
C ALA A 111 -0.17 37.88 -6.51
N GLY A 112 0.74 37.78 -5.55
CA GLY A 112 1.52 38.92 -5.03
C GLY A 112 2.65 39.38 -5.95
N PHE A 113 2.97 38.62 -7.01
CA PHE A 113 4.13 38.85 -7.88
C PHE A 113 3.78 38.91 -9.36
N THR A 114 2.51 38.67 -9.73
CA THR A 114 2.09 38.59 -11.13
C THR A 114 0.83 39.43 -11.33
N ALA A 115 0.97 40.53 -12.07
CA ALA A 115 -0.15 41.37 -12.45
C ALA A 115 -1.14 40.60 -13.34
N SER A 116 -2.44 40.89 -13.23
CA SER A 116 -3.50 40.14 -13.93
C SER A 116 -3.29 40.05 -15.44
N GLY A 117 -2.89 41.13 -16.11
CA GLY A 117 -2.60 41.11 -17.56
C GLY A 117 -1.53 40.08 -17.92
N LEU A 118 -0.39 40.14 -17.24
CA LEU A 118 0.70 39.18 -17.42
C LEU A 118 0.28 37.74 -17.07
N ALA A 119 -0.53 37.57 -16.01
CA ALA A 119 -1.04 36.26 -15.62
C ALA A 119 -1.90 35.64 -16.72
N LYS A 120 -2.74 36.43 -17.40
CA LYS A 120 -3.55 35.99 -18.54
C LYS A 120 -2.66 35.56 -19.72
N ASP A 121 -1.62 36.33 -20.04
CA ASP A 121 -0.66 35.97 -21.09
C ASP A 121 0.09 34.67 -20.76
N ILE A 122 0.49 34.49 -19.50
CA ILE A 122 1.11 33.25 -18.99
C ILE A 122 0.16 32.06 -19.13
N VAL A 123 -1.10 32.20 -18.70
CA VAL A 123 -2.12 31.14 -18.79
C VAL A 123 -2.34 30.73 -20.24
N LYS A 124 -2.55 31.72 -21.13
CA LYS A 124 -2.74 31.47 -22.56
C LYS A 124 -1.56 30.70 -23.13
N GLN A 125 -0.33 31.19 -22.91
CA GLN A 125 0.87 30.54 -23.40
C GLN A 125 1.01 29.11 -22.87
N PHE A 126 0.74 28.88 -21.58
CA PHE A 126 0.81 27.54 -20.99
C PHE A 126 -0.17 26.55 -21.65
N LEU A 127 -1.41 26.99 -21.90
CA LEU A 127 -2.45 26.13 -22.47
C LEU A 127 -2.26 25.85 -23.96
N GLU A 128 -1.75 26.83 -24.72
CA GLU A 128 -1.49 26.70 -26.15
C GLU A 128 -0.19 25.94 -26.47
N THR A 129 0.74 25.86 -25.52
CA THR A 129 2.04 25.24 -25.77
C THR A 129 1.97 23.71 -25.63
N GLU A 130 2.38 23.01 -26.69
CA GLU A 130 2.55 21.56 -26.68
C GLU A 130 3.90 21.11 -26.12
N PHE A 131 3.95 19.88 -25.62
CA PHE A 131 5.21 19.23 -25.26
C PHE A 131 6.06 18.96 -26.51
N SER A 132 7.34 19.38 -26.51
CA SER A 132 8.20 19.32 -27.69
C SER A 132 8.56 17.90 -28.15
N LYS A 133 8.32 16.90 -27.29
CA LYS A 133 8.56 15.47 -27.56
C LYS A 133 10.02 15.11 -27.91
N GLU A 134 10.97 16.03 -27.77
CA GLU A 134 12.39 15.76 -28.03
C GLU A 134 12.93 14.66 -27.10
N SER A 135 13.88 13.88 -27.61
CA SER A 135 14.44 12.71 -26.91
C SER A 135 15.03 13.06 -25.54
N ARG A 136 15.70 14.22 -25.41
CA ARG A 136 16.29 14.67 -24.14
C ARG A 136 15.24 14.99 -23.07
N HIS A 137 14.10 15.58 -23.44
CA HIS A 137 13.04 15.95 -22.50
C HIS A 137 12.27 14.71 -22.05
N LYS A 138 11.90 13.82 -22.99
CA LYS A 138 11.32 12.51 -22.68
C LYS A 138 12.20 11.70 -21.73
N LYS A 139 13.52 11.65 -21.99
CA LYS A 139 14.48 10.94 -21.13
C LYS A 139 14.50 11.47 -19.70
N ARG A 140 14.41 12.80 -19.50
CA ARG A 140 14.38 13.41 -18.17
C ARG A 140 13.06 13.11 -17.44
N LEU A 141 11.92 13.23 -18.13
CA LEU A 141 10.62 12.88 -17.56
C LEU A 141 10.56 11.40 -17.15
N ASN A 142 11.04 10.49 -17.99
CA ASN A 142 11.14 9.07 -17.63
C ASN A 142 12.00 8.82 -16.38
N LYS A 143 13.09 9.58 -16.21
CA LYS A 143 13.90 9.51 -14.98
C LYS A 143 13.15 10.02 -13.76
N LEU A 144 12.38 11.11 -13.88
CA LEU A 144 11.56 11.64 -12.78
C LEU A 144 10.48 10.63 -12.35
N SER A 145 9.79 10.03 -13.33
CA SER A 145 8.86 8.93 -13.07
C SER A 145 9.56 7.78 -12.34
N ASN A 146 10.74 7.35 -12.80
CA ASN A 146 11.50 6.28 -12.16
C ASN A 146 11.97 6.62 -10.75
N ILE A 147 12.34 7.87 -10.45
CA ILE A 147 12.69 8.31 -9.09
C ILE A 147 11.48 8.20 -8.16
N THR A 148 10.32 8.67 -8.63
CA THR A 148 9.05 8.61 -7.89
C THR A 148 8.64 7.17 -7.64
N SER A 149 8.70 6.31 -8.66
CA SER A 149 8.45 4.88 -8.52
C SER A 149 9.46 4.18 -7.62
N LYS A 150 10.76 4.57 -7.65
CA LYS A 150 11.79 3.96 -6.79
C LYS A 150 11.55 4.26 -5.30
N LYS A 151 11.06 5.45 -4.95
CA LYS A 151 10.64 5.78 -3.56
C LYS A 151 9.44 4.95 -3.07
N LYS A 152 8.52 4.59 -3.98
CA LYS A 152 7.37 3.71 -3.67
C LYS A 152 7.78 2.22 -3.63
N LYS A 153 8.81 1.85 -4.39
CA LYS A 153 9.42 0.50 -4.42
C LYS A 153 10.36 0.17 -3.24
N THR A 154 10.38 0.93 -2.15
CA THR A 154 11.19 0.56 -0.96
C THR A 154 10.36 0.24 0.27
N LYS A 155 9.05 0.52 0.25
CA LYS A 155 8.12 0.12 1.31
C LYS A 155 7.06 -0.78 0.72
N THR A 156 6.68 -1.83 1.42
CA THR A 156 5.62 -2.75 0.98
C THR A 156 4.36 -2.67 1.82
N TYR A 157 4.42 -2.08 3.01
CA TYR A 157 3.28 -1.95 3.94
C TYR A 157 2.51 -0.63 3.77
N ASN A 158 1.28 -0.62 4.25
CA ASN A 158 0.36 0.51 4.20
C ASN A 158 0.08 1.07 5.61
N GLU A 159 0.34 2.36 5.82
CA GLU A 159 0.19 3.04 7.13
C GLU A 159 -1.27 3.03 7.66
N ASP A 160 -2.27 3.08 6.75
CA ASP A 160 -3.68 3.02 7.14
C ASP A 160 -4.06 1.62 7.64
N GLU A 161 -3.49 0.56 7.04
CA GLU A 161 -3.67 -0.81 7.53
C GLU A 161 -3.02 -0.99 8.91
N ILE A 162 -1.79 -0.50 9.11
CA ILE A 162 -1.11 -0.51 10.41
C ILE A 162 -1.97 0.16 11.48
N SER A 163 -2.51 1.33 11.18
CA SER A 163 -3.37 2.10 12.09
C SER A 163 -4.65 1.35 12.50
N LYS A 164 -5.19 0.46 11.65
CA LYS A 164 -6.33 -0.40 12.00
C LYS A 164 -5.93 -1.47 13.00
N PHE A 165 -4.80 -2.15 12.77
CA PHE A 165 -4.31 -3.21 13.66
C PHE A 165 -3.87 -2.67 15.02
N ALA A 166 -3.21 -1.53 15.06
CA ALA A 166 -2.79 -0.86 16.30
C ALA A 166 -3.98 -0.64 17.27
N LYS A 167 -5.14 -0.22 16.75
CA LYS A 167 -6.38 -0.01 17.54
C LYS A 167 -6.95 -1.31 18.14
N MET A 168 -6.52 -2.47 17.66
CA MET A 168 -7.00 -3.79 18.09
C MET A 168 -5.95 -4.57 18.88
N ALA A 169 -4.72 -4.07 19.02
CA ALA A 169 -3.60 -4.79 19.62
C ALA A 169 -3.91 -5.38 21.00
N GLY A 170 -4.62 -4.64 21.87
CA GLY A 170 -4.99 -5.10 23.21
C GLY A 170 -5.91 -6.34 23.25
N GLU A 171 -6.59 -6.68 22.15
CA GLU A 171 -7.51 -7.82 22.05
C GLU A 171 -6.82 -9.08 21.49
N TRP A 172 -5.53 -9.03 21.13
CA TRP A 172 -4.86 -10.08 20.35
C TRP A 172 -4.91 -11.46 21.03
N TRP A 173 -4.72 -11.50 22.35
CA TRP A 173 -4.76 -12.72 23.17
C TRP A 173 -6.10 -12.96 23.86
N ASN A 174 -7.14 -12.19 23.53
CA ASN A 174 -8.50 -12.50 23.95
C ASN A 174 -9.09 -13.57 23.04
N GLU A 175 -9.07 -14.83 23.50
CA GLU A 175 -9.60 -15.99 22.75
C GLU A 175 -11.11 -15.89 22.43
N ASN A 176 -11.84 -15.04 23.14
CA ASN A 176 -13.25 -14.75 22.90
C ASN A 176 -13.49 -13.40 22.21
N GLY A 177 -12.42 -12.66 21.88
CA GLY A 177 -12.46 -11.34 21.26
C GLY A 177 -12.36 -11.38 19.74
N LYS A 178 -11.88 -10.28 19.17
CA LYS A 178 -11.82 -10.06 17.70
C LYS A 178 -10.94 -11.06 16.95
N PHE A 179 -9.92 -11.61 17.61
CA PHE A 179 -8.99 -12.56 17.01
C PHE A 179 -9.34 -14.03 17.30
N LYS A 180 -10.53 -14.30 17.87
CA LYS A 180 -11.03 -15.66 18.09
C LYS A 180 -10.88 -16.60 16.88
N PRO A 181 -11.19 -16.17 15.63
CA PRO A 181 -11.02 -17.06 14.48
C PRO A 181 -9.56 -17.50 14.27
N LEU A 182 -8.59 -16.61 14.52
CA LEU A 182 -7.17 -16.95 14.43
C LEU A 182 -6.78 -17.97 15.49
N HIS A 183 -7.19 -17.76 16.75
CA HIS A 183 -6.96 -18.72 17.84
C HIS A 183 -7.50 -20.11 17.51
N MET A 184 -8.73 -20.17 17.00
CA MET A 184 -9.38 -21.44 16.65
C MET A 184 -8.73 -22.13 15.44
N MET A 185 -8.21 -21.37 14.48
CA MET A 185 -7.58 -21.90 13.27
C MET A 185 -6.11 -22.29 13.50
N ASN A 186 -5.44 -21.67 14.47
CA ASN A 186 -4.01 -21.81 14.71
C ASN A 186 -3.54 -23.28 14.92
N PRO A 187 -4.22 -24.15 15.70
CA PRO A 187 -3.80 -25.54 15.88
C PRO A 187 -3.69 -26.33 14.55
N ILE A 188 -4.60 -26.05 13.60
CA ILE A 188 -4.61 -26.70 12.29
C ILE A 188 -3.45 -26.20 11.42
N ARG A 189 -3.18 -24.89 11.45
CA ARG A 189 -2.03 -24.28 10.75
C ARG A 189 -0.72 -24.85 11.27
N VAL A 190 -0.53 -24.86 12.59
CA VAL A 190 0.66 -25.41 13.25
C VAL A 190 0.85 -26.88 12.86
N SER A 191 -0.21 -27.68 12.91
CA SER A 191 -0.16 -29.09 12.52
C SER A 191 0.24 -29.29 11.05
N TYR A 192 -0.30 -28.48 10.14
CA TYR A 192 0.06 -28.52 8.72
C TYR A 192 1.53 -28.13 8.50
N ILE A 193 1.98 -27.01 9.09
CA ILE A 193 3.34 -26.50 8.95
C ILE A 193 4.35 -27.52 9.47
N ILE A 194 4.16 -28.03 10.70
CA ILE A 194 5.07 -29.02 11.30
C ILE A 194 5.11 -30.30 10.46
N LYS A 195 3.95 -30.79 10.00
CA LYS A 195 3.90 -31.97 9.14
C LYS A 195 4.72 -31.77 7.87
N LYS A 196 4.56 -30.64 7.19
CA LYS A 196 5.30 -30.34 5.95
C LYS A 196 6.79 -30.12 6.18
N ILE A 197 7.16 -29.46 7.28
CA ILE A 197 8.57 -29.34 7.69
C ILE A 197 9.17 -30.74 7.87
N LYS A 198 8.53 -31.64 8.63
CA LYS A 198 9.05 -33.00 8.87
C LYS A 198 9.12 -33.86 7.60
N GLU A 199 8.20 -33.66 6.66
CA GLU A 199 8.20 -34.36 5.36
C GLU A 199 9.36 -33.90 4.46
N LEU A 200 9.69 -32.61 4.48
CA LEU A 200 10.63 -31.98 3.54
C LEU A 200 12.03 -31.74 4.12
N LYS A 201 12.16 -31.56 5.44
CA LYS A 201 13.42 -31.37 6.17
C LYS A 201 13.64 -32.53 7.13
N LYS A 202 14.75 -33.26 6.95
CA LYS A 202 15.15 -34.39 7.81
C LYS A 202 16.05 -33.93 8.95
N CYS A 203 15.54 -33.07 9.83
CA CYS A 203 16.27 -32.55 10.99
C CYS A 203 15.37 -32.38 12.22
N ASP A 204 15.97 -32.13 13.38
CA ASP A 204 15.21 -31.76 14.58
C ASP A 204 14.64 -30.34 14.40
N LEU A 205 13.39 -30.14 14.83
CA LEU A 205 12.75 -28.81 14.81
C LEU A 205 13.56 -27.78 15.58
N LYS A 206 14.30 -28.19 16.63
CA LYS A 206 15.15 -27.30 17.43
C LYS A 206 16.34 -26.71 16.70
N GLU A 207 16.74 -27.33 15.59
CA GLU A 207 17.83 -26.85 14.74
C GLU A 207 17.35 -25.80 13.72
N LEU A 208 16.03 -25.65 13.58
CA LEU A 208 15.44 -24.78 12.57
C LEU A 208 15.36 -23.34 13.06
N SER A 209 15.68 -22.44 12.14
CA SER A 209 15.41 -21.00 12.25
C SER A 209 14.16 -20.65 11.46
N LEU A 210 13.21 -19.97 12.10
CA LEU A 210 11.94 -19.58 11.49
C LEU A 210 11.71 -18.07 11.62
N LEU A 211 11.39 -17.44 10.50
CA LEU A 211 10.93 -16.05 10.43
C LEU A 211 9.41 -16.01 10.23
N ASP A 212 8.69 -15.36 11.13
CA ASP A 212 7.25 -15.10 11.03
C ASP A 212 7.03 -13.63 10.67
N VAL A 213 6.63 -13.36 9.42
CA VAL A 213 6.49 -11.99 8.89
C VAL A 213 5.04 -11.54 9.02
N GLY A 214 4.84 -10.40 9.68
CA GLY A 214 3.50 -9.97 10.09
C GLY A 214 3.00 -10.81 11.26
N CYS A 215 3.87 -11.05 12.26
CA CYS A 215 3.57 -11.96 13.37
C CYS A 215 2.43 -11.47 14.27
N GLY A 216 2.06 -10.19 14.17
CA GLY A 216 1.06 -9.56 15.03
C GLY A 216 1.42 -9.70 16.50
N GLY A 217 0.43 -10.04 17.32
CA GLY A 217 0.60 -10.35 18.74
C GLY A 217 1.22 -11.73 19.03
N GLY A 218 1.71 -12.47 18.03
CA GLY A 218 2.56 -13.64 18.25
C GLY A 218 1.88 -15.00 18.42
N ILE A 219 0.59 -15.13 18.05
CA ILE A 219 -0.18 -16.38 18.24
C ILE A 219 0.52 -17.59 17.60
N LEU A 220 0.89 -17.46 16.32
CA LEU A 220 1.54 -18.53 15.59
C LEU A 220 3.01 -18.68 16.02
N SER A 221 3.72 -17.56 16.15
CA SER A 221 5.13 -17.53 16.54
C SER A 221 5.36 -18.28 17.85
N GLU A 222 4.54 -18.03 18.87
CA GLU A 222 4.62 -18.74 20.15
C GLU A 222 4.26 -20.22 20.05
N SER A 223 3.30 -20.61 19.20
CA SER A 223 3.00 -22.03 18.98
C SER A 223 4.16 -22.77 18.31
N MET A 224 4.85 -22.12 17.36
CA MET A 224 6.03 -22.69 16.72
C MET A 224 7.21 -22.78 17.70
N ALA A 225 7.38 -21.80 18.58
CA ALA A 225 8.38 -21.85 19.64
C ALA A 225 8.11 -22.96 20.67
N ARG A 226 6.84 -23.19 21.05
CA ARG A 226 6.45 -24.30 21.96
C ARG A 226 6.84 -25.68 21.43
N VAL A 227 6.90 -25.86 20.12
CA VAL A 227 7.34 -27.13 19.50
C VAL A 227 8.86 -27.21 19.31
N GLY A 228 9.60 -26.20 19.79
CA GLY A 228 11.05 -26.18 19.88
C GLY A 228 11.76 -25.40 18.79
N ILE A 229 11.07 -24.83 17.80
CA ILE A 229 11.70 -24.06 16.71
C ILE A 229 12.24 -22.72 17.25
N ASN A 230 13.40 -22.27 16.76
CA ASN A 230 13.91 -20.94 17.05
C ASN A 230 13.18 -19.90 16.19
N VAL A 231 12.31 -19.10 16.81
CA VAL A 231 11.41 -18.19 16.11
C VAL A 231 11.83 -16.73 16.27
N ILE A 232 11.88 -16.02 15.15
CA ILE A 232 11.94 -14.57 15.08
C ILE A 232 10.62 -14.09 14.45
N GLY A 233 9.86 -13.27 15.17
CA GLY A 233 8.66 -12.62 14.68
C GLY A 233 8.92 -11.15 14.34
N ILE A 234 8.48 -10.70 13.17
CA ILE A 234 8.54 -9.29 12.78
C ILE A 234 7.16 -8.75 12.46
N ASP A 235 6.93 -7.49 12.81
CA ASP A 235 5.71 -6.76 12.45
C ASP A 235 6.03 -5.26 12.34
N VAL A 236 5.30 -4.58 11.47
CA VAL A 236 5.42 -3.14 11.21
C VAL A 236 4.58 -2.31 12.20
N CYS A 237 3.72 -2.94 13.00
CA CYS A 237 2.96 -2.32 14.07
C CYS A 237 3.66 -2.51 15.41
N GLU A 238 4.17 -1.42 15.99
CA GLU A 238 4.87 -1.43 17.27
C GLU A 238 3.99 -1.96 18.43
N GLU A 239 2.70 -1.61 18.43
CA GLU A 239 1.75 -2.05 19.46
C GLU A 239 1.56 -3.57 19.46
N ASN A 240 1.50 -4.18 18.29
CA ASN A 240 1.41 -5.64 18.15
C ASN A 240 2.65 -6.33 18.72
N ILE A 241 3.84 -5.81 18.40
CA ILE A 241 5.12 -6.32 18.93
C ILE A 241 5.17 -6.22 20.45
N LYS A 242 4.73 -5.09 21.03
CA LYS A 242 4.64 -4.94 22.50
C LYS A 242 3.75 -5.99 23.14
N VAL A 243 2.59 -6.28 22.52
CA VAL A 243 1.67 -7.32 22.98
C VAL A 243 2.30 -8.72 22.89
N ALA A 244 2.96 -9.03 21.77
CA ALA A 244 3.64 -10.30 21.56
C ALA A 244 4.76 -10.54 22.58
N GLN A 245 5.62 -9.55 22.78
CA GLN A 245 6.71 -9.59 23.77
C GLN A 245 6.16 -9.75 25.20
N SER A 246 5.11 -9.00 25.54
CA SER A 246 4.49 -9.08 26.87
C SER A 246 3.89 -10.46 27.13
N HIS A 247 3.18 -11.03 26.15
CA HIS A 247 2.57 -12.33 26.29
C HIS A 247 3.62 -13.45 26.36
N ALA A 248 4.59 -13.48 25.44
CA ALA A 248 5.67 -14.47 25.43
C ALA A 248 6.45 -14.49 26.76
N LYS A 249 6.75 -13.31 27.32
CA LYS A 249 7.38 -13.19 28.65
C LYS A 249 6.50 -13.78 29.75
N LYS A 250 5.19 -13.50 29.72
CA LYS A 250 4.22 -14.00 30.71
C LYS A 250 4.14 -15.54 30.69
N VAL A 251 4.23 -16.16 29.50
CA VAL A 251 4.15 -17.62 29.34
C VAL A 251 5.52 -18.31 29.34
N GLY A 252 6.61 -17.56 29.55
CA GLY A 252 7.97 -18.11 29.65
C GLY A 252 8.54 -18.65 28.34
N LEU A 253 8.13 -18.11 27.19
CA LEU A 253 8.66 -18.51 25.89
C LEU A 253 9.78 -17.58 25.43
N ASN A 254 10.82 -18.18 24.84
CA ASN A 254 11.92 -17.47 24.21
C ASN A 254 11.61 -17.27 22.71
N VAL A 255 10.99 -16.13 22.38
CA VAL A 255 10.74 -15.70 21.00
C VAL A 255 11.32 -14.30 20.82
N GLU A 256 12.12 -14.11 19.78
CA GLU A 256 12.65 -12.79 19.43
C GLU A 256 11.59 -12.05 18.60
N TYR A 257 11.15 -10.89 19.06
CA TYR A 257 10.21 -10.03 18.33
C TYR A 257 10.84 -8.69 17.98
N MET A 258 10.76 -8.28 16.71
CA MET A 258 11.33 -7.04 16.22
C MET A 258 10.26 -6.17 15.54
N HIS A 259 10.21 -4.89 15.92
CA HIS A 259 9.45 -3.88 15.18
C HIS A 259 10.27 -3.41 13.98
N THR A 260 9.97 -3.95 12.80
CA THR A 260 10.69 -3.68 11.55
C THR A 260 9.88 -4.19 10.37
N SER A 261 10.17 -3.71 9.16
CA SER A 261 9.61 -4.27 7.94
C SER A 261 10.52 -5.34 7.33
N ILE A 262 9.98 -6.18 6.45
CA ILE A 262 10.79 -7.21 5.79
C ILE A 262 11.88 -6.62 4.88
N GLU A 263 11.69 -5.40 4.37
CA GLU A 263 12.69 -4.72 3.51
C GLU A 263 13.91 -4.23 4.29
N GLU A 264 13.76 -4.02 5.59
CA GLU A 264 14.80 -3.53 6.48
C GLU A 264 15.67 -4.66 7.04
N LEU A 265 15.22 -5.92 6.93
CA LEU A 265 16.01 -7.07 7.33
C LEU A 265 17.25 -7.23 6.42
N SER A 266 18.40 -7.47 7.05
CA SER A 266 19.63 -7.76 6.31
C SER A 266 19.50 -9.08 5.56
N ASN A 267 19.91 -9.06 4.28
CA ASN A 267 20.03 -10.25 3.45
C ASN A 267 21.10 -11.24 3.95
N ASP A 268 21.95 -10.87 4.92
CA ASP A 268 22.96 -11.77 5.49
C ASP A 268 22.35 -12.79 6.45
N LYS A 269 21.21 -12.45 7.09
CA LYS A 269 20.46 -13.39 7.92
C LYS A 269 19.52 -14.20 7.04
N LYS A 270 19.63 -15.53 7.09
CA LYS A 270 18.78 -16.47 6.34
C LYS A 270 18.08 -17.44 7.27
N TYR A 271 16.88 -17.87 6.88
CA TYR A 271 16.00 -18.72 7.67
C TYR A 271 15.70 -20.05 6.97
N ASP A 272 15.53 -21.11 7.75
CA ASP A 272 15.11 -22.41 7.23
C ASP A 272 13.64 -22.40 6.81
N VAL A 273 12.83 -21.60 7.50
CA VAL A 273 11.41 -21.45 7.27
C VAL A 273 11.02 -19.97 7.32
N VAL A 274 10.25 -19.50 6.33
CA VAL A 274 9.61 -18.18 6.35
C VAL A 274 8.09 -18.37 6.30
N LEU A 275 7.37 -17.73 7.21
CA LEU A 275 5.91 -17.75 7.28
C LEU A 275 5.34 -16.39 6.87
N LEU A 276 4.39 -16.40 5.93
CA LEU A 276 3.61 -15.25 5.48
C LEU A 276 2.11 -15.55 5.68
N MET A 277 1.59 -15.35 6.89
CA MET A 277 0.29 -15.89 7.31
C MET A 277 -0.73 -14.77 7.50
N GLU A 278 -1.67 -14.62 6.56
CA GLU A 278 -2.64 -13.52 6.49
C GLU A 278 -1.99 -12.12 6.47
N VAL A 279 -0.84 -12.02 5.79
CA VAL A 279 -0.08 -10.77 5.65
C VAL A 279 -0.11 -10.23 4.22
N VAL A 280 -0.09 -11.11 3.21
CA VAL A 280 0.15 -10.75 1.79
C VAL A 280 -0.95 -9.89 1.18
N GLU A 281 -2.18 -9.99 1.70
CA GLU A 281 -3.33 -9.18 1.33
C GLU A 281 -3.28 -7.74 1.88
N HIS A 282 -2.43 -7.47 2.88
CA HIS A 282 -2.26 -6.15 3.49
C HIS A 282 -1.08 -5.36 2.93
N VAL A 283 -0.41 -5.92 1.91
CA VAL A 283 0.81 -5.38 1.30
C VAL A 283 0.46 -4.57 0.04
N ASP A 284 1.01 -3.35 -0.09
CA ASP A 284 0.84 -2.47 -1.26
C ASP A 284 1.71 -2.88 -2.46
N ASN A 285 2.92 -3.43 -2.20
CA ASN A 285 3.84 -3.91 -3.24
C ASN A 285 4.18 -5.40 -3.03
N LEU A 286 3.26 -6.26 -3.45
CA LEU A 286 3.37 -7.71 -3.30
C LEU A 286 4.61 -8.30 -4.00
N GLU A 287 4.97 -7.82 -5.19
CA GLU A 287 6.12 -8.32 -5.95
C GLU A 287 7.42 -8.16 -5.15
N LEU A 288 7.65 -6.96 -4.60
CA LEU A 288 8.83 -6.69 -3.78
C LEU A 288 8.81 -7.48 -2.47
N PHE A 289 7.65 -7.56 -1.81
CA PHE A 289 7.49 -8.27 -0.56
C PHE A 289 7.80 -9.77 -0.72
N MET A 290 7.24 -10.40 -1.76
CA MET A 290 7.49 -11.80 -2.09
C MET A 290 8.97 -12.04 -2.41
N LYS A 291 9.58 -11.16 -3.22
CA LYS A 291 11.00 -11.24 -3.53
C LYS A 291 11.85 -11.17 -2.27
N LYS A 292 11.55 -10.23 -1.36
CA LYS A 292 12.28 -10.08 -0.09
C LYS A 292 12.10 -11.29 0.83
N ALA A 293 10.90 -11.82 0.96
CA ALA A 293 10.66 -13.04 1.75
C ALA A 293 11.46 -14.24 1.23
N ILE A 294 11.56 -14.39 -0.09
CA ILE A 294 12.31 -15.48 -0.72
C ILE A 294 13.82 -15.25 -0.59
N GLU A 295 14.30 -14.01 -0.74
CA GLU A 295 15.70 -13.65 -0.48
C GLU A 295 16.14 -14.04 0.94
N LEU A 296 15.24 -14.04 1.93
CA LEU A 296 15.55 -14.38 3.32
C LEU A 296 15.60 -15.90 3.59
N LEU A 297 15.29 -16.76 2.61
CA LEU A 297 15.41 -18.21 2.76
C LEU A 297 16.87 -18.66 2.64
N LYS A 298 17.25 -19.67 3.45
CA LYS A 298 18.44 -20.49 3.20
C LYS A 298 18.24 -21.32 1.92
N PRO A 299 19.33 -21.86 1.33
CA PRO A 299 19.25 -23.00 0.41
C PRO A 299 18.28 -24.08 0.93
N GLU A 300 17.39 -24.57 0.06
CA GLU A 300 16.34 -25.55 0.42
C GLU A 300 15.40 -25.10 1.55
N GLY A 301 15.34 -23.78 1.83
CA GLY A 301 14.39 -23.18 2.75
C GLY A 301 12.94 -23.38 2.31
N LEU A 302 12.03 -23.38 3.30
CA LEU A 302 10.60 -23.53 3.09
C LEU A 302 9.89 -22.19 3.29
N ILE A 303 8.95 -21.87 2.41
CA ILE A 303 8.05 -20.73 2.58
C ILE A 303 6.61 -21.22 2.71
N PHE A 304 5.93 -20.74 3.74
CA PHE A 304 4.51 -20.98 3.93
C PHE A 304 3.75 -19.68 3.74
N ILE A 305 2.66 -19.74 2.97
CA ILE A 305 1.81 -18.58 2.71
C ILE A 305 0.37 -18.98 2.95
N SER A 306 -0.37 -18.20 3.72
CA SER A 306 -1.83 -18.33 3.83
C SER A 306 -2.54 -17.01 3.63
N THR A 307 -3.70 -17.07 2.98
CA THR A 307 -4.59 -15.93 2.80
C THR A 307 -5.97 -16.42 2.34
N ILE A 308 -6.92 -15.50 2.32
CA ILE A 308 -8.25 -15.70 1.75
C ILE A 308 -8.17 -15.68 0.22
N ASN A 309 -8.75 -16.70 -0.42
CA ASN A 309 -8.78 -16.80 -1.88
C ASN A 309 -9.78 -15.80 -2.44
N ARG A 310 -9.46 -15.13 -3.56
CA ARG A 310 -10.39 -14.25 -4.27
C ARG A 310 -11.41 -15.05 -5.10
N THR A 311 -12.50 -15.45 -4.46
CA THR A 311 -13.66 -16.12 -5.08
C THR A 311 -14.96 -15.48 -4.62
N ILE A 312 -16.07 -15.78 -5.31
CA ILE A 312 -17.41 -15.37 -4.85
C ILE A 312 -17.76 -16.09 -3.53
N LYS A 313 -17.28 -17.33 -3.34
CA LYS A 313 -17.51 -18.11 -2.10
C LYS A 313 -16.83 -17.45 -0.89
N SER A 314 -15.61 -16.93 -1.04
CA SER A 314 -14.91 -16.23 0.04
C SER A 314 -15.50 -14.85 0.35
N PHE A 315 -16.02 -14.14 -0.66
CA PHE A 315 -16.81 -12.92 -0.44
C PHE A 315 -18.00 -13.19 0.50
N CYS A 316 -18.78 -14.25 0.22
CA CYS A 316 -19.94 -14.59 1.03
C CYS A 316 -19.58 -15.13 2.43
N LEU A 317 -18.53 -15.95 2.57
CA LEU A 317 -18.22 -16.59 3.85
C LEU A 317 -17.29 -15.75 4.74
N ALA A 318 -16.23 -15.16 4.17
CA ALA A 318 -15.23 -14.44 4.95
C ALA A 318 -15.63 -12.99 5.22
N ILE A 319 -16.26 -12.31 4.25
CA ILE A 319 -16.69 -10.91 4.44
C ILE A 319 -18.09 -10.91 5.05
N ILE A 320 -19.10 -11.43 4.35
CA ILE A 320 -20.49 -11.40 4.85
C ILE A 320 -20.66 -12.26 6.11
N GLY A 321 -20.13 -13.48 6.13
CA GLY A 321 -20.20 -14.36 7.30
C GLY A 321 -19.48 -13.81 8.54
N ALA A 322 -18.17 -13.54 8.44
CA ALA A 322 -17.38 -13.18 9.61
C ALA A 322 -17.59 -11.73 10.09
N GLU A 323 -17.79 -10.76 9.18
CA GLU A 323 -17.95 -9.35 9.57
C GLU A 323 -19.41 -8.95 9.82
N TYR A 324 -20.37 -9.48 9.04
CA TYR A 324 -21.76 -9.01 9.08
C TYR A 324 -22.71 -9.92 9.87
N ILE A 325 -22.45 -11.24 9.90
CA ILE A 325 -23.33 -12.20 10.59
C ILE A 325 -22.76 -12.57 11.96
N LEU A 326 -21.50 -13.00 12.01
CA LEU A 326 -20.86 -13.49 13.23
C LEU A 326 -20.23 -12.37 14.07
N ASN A 327 -20.08 -11.17 13.49
CA ASN A 327 -19.49 -9.97 14.10
C ASN A 327 -18.12 -10.24 14.76
N TRP A 328 -17.34 -11.15 14.16
CA TRP A 328 -16.02 -11.53 14.65
C TRP A 328 -14.98 -10.44 14.39
N LEU A 329 -15.15 -9.67 13.30
CA LEU A 329 -14.26 -8.58 12.91
C LEU A 329 -15.06 -7.31 12.60
N PRO A 330 -14.48 -6.11 12.80
CA PRO A 330 -15.10 -4.86 12.38
C PRO A 330 -15.47 -4.87 10.89
N LYS A 331 -16.56 -4.19 10.54
CA LYS A 331 -16.98 -4.05 9.14
C LYS A 331 -15.91 -3.32 8.34
N GLY A 332 -15.57 -3.85 7.17
CA GLY A 332 -14.56 -3.28 6.28
C GLY A 332 -13.13 -3.69 6.64
N THR A 333 -12.95 -4.70 7.49
CA THR A 333 -11.63 -5.29 7.75
C THR A 333 -11.08 -5.98 6.50
N HIS A 334 -11.90 -6.67 5.72
CA HIS A 334 -11.49 -7.28 4.47
C HIS A 334 -11.96 -6.49 3.25
N ASN A 335 -11.04 -6.28 2.31
CA ASN A 335 -11.35 -5.77 0.98
C ASN A 335 -11.16 -6.90 -0.03
N TRP A 336 -12.25 -7.37 -0.64
CA TRP A 336 -12.21 -8.48 -1.60
C TRP A 336 -11.21 -8.25 -2.75
N ASN A 337 -11.00 -7.00 -3.17
CA ASN A 337 -10.04 -6.67 -4.22
C ASN A 337 -8.59 -6.93 -3.82
N LYS A 338 -8.30 -7.02 -2.51
CA LYS A 338 -6.99 -7.35 -1.95
C LYS A 338 -6.76 -8.86 -1.78
N PHE A 339 -7.79 -9.70 -1.92
CA PHE A 339 -7.62 -11.15 -1.86
C PHE A 339 -6.82 -11.65 -3.07
N LEU A 340 -5.94 -12.62 -2.82
CA LEU A 340 -5.03 -13.15 -3.84
C LEU A 340 -5.44 -14.57 -4.21
N LYS A 341 -5.54 -14.87 -5.51
CA LYS A 341 -5.78 -16.24 -5.97
C LYS A 341 -4.52 -17.08 -5.76
N PRO A 342 -4.65 -18.39 -5.50
CA PRO A 342 -3.51 -19.30 -5.42
C PRO A 342 -2.58 -19.24 -6.64
N SER A 343 -3.15 -19.03 -7.84
CA SER A 343 -2.36 -18.89 -9.08
C SER A 343 -1.48 -17.65 -9.09
N GLU A 344 -1.91 -16.54 -8.47
CA GLU A 344 -1.14 -15.30 -8.39
C GLU A 344 0.08 -15.49 -7.48
N ILE A 345 -0.13 -16.07 -6.29
CA ILE A 345 0.99 -16.41 -5.40
C ILE A 345 1.92 -17.45 -6.04
N ALA A 346 1.37 -18.50 -6.66
CA ALA A 346 2.18 -19.54 -7.30
C ALA A 346 3.04 -19.00 -8.45
N ASN A 347 2.57 -17.97 -9.17
CA ASN A 347 3.38 -17.31 -10.19
C ASN A 347 4.55 -16.55 -9.56
N HIS A 348 4.33 -15.78 -8.49
CA HIS A 348 5.41 -15.11 -7.77
C HIS A 348 6.45 -16.08 -7.22
N LEU A 349 6.02 -17.24 -6.70
CA LEU A 349 6.94 -18.30 -6.26
C LEU A 349 7.79 -18.82 -7.44
N ARG A 350 7.16 -19.15 -8.57
CA ARG A 350 7.85 -19.69 -9.75
C ARG A 350 8.85 -18.71 -10.35
N GLU A 351 8.50 -17.42 -10.43
CA GLU A 351 9.37 -16.36 -10.93
C GLU A 351 10.64 -16.16 -10.07
N ASN A 352 10.61 -16.62 -8.82
CA ASN A 352 11.69 -16.51 -7.85
C ASN A 352 12.29 -17.89 -7.48
N ASN A 353 12.21 -18.88 -8.37
CA ASN A 353 12.80 -20.22 -8.22
C ASN A 353 12.29 -21.02 -7.01
N VAL A 354 11.06 -20.75 -6.55
CA VAL A 354 10.41 -21.54 -5.50
C VAL A 354 9.42 -22.52 -6.13
N THR A 355 9.64 -23.81 -5.86
CA THR A 355 8.73 -24.88 -6.33
C THR A 355 7.62 -25.10 -5.31
N LEU A 356 6.38 -25.03 -5.76
CA LEU A 356 5.19 -25.33 -4.95
C LEU A 356 5.14 -26.83 -4.62
N GLN A 357 5.21 -27.18 -3.34
CA GLN A 357 5.21 -28.57 -2.85
C GLN A 357 3.80 -29.05 -2.51
N ASN A 358 3.02 -28.20 -1.84
CA ASN A 358 1.67 -28.57 -1.42
C ASN A 358 0.79 -27.34 -1.22
N MET A 359 -0.52 -27.57 -1.29
CA MET A 359 -1.53 -26.56 -1.02
C MET A 359 -2.77 -27.25 -0.45
N ALA A 360 -3.38 -26.64 0.56
CA ALA A 360 -4.63 -27.09 1.17
C ALA A 360 -5.52 -25.88 1.47
N GLY A 361 -6.83 -26.11 1.55
CA GLY A 361 -7.77 -25.15 2.13
C GLY A 361 -8.02 -25.43 3.61
N MET A 362 -8.72 -24.52 4.27
CA MET A 362 -9.20 -24.66 5.64
C MET A 362 -10.69 -24.31 5.69
N GLU A 363 -11.52 -25.20 6.22
CA GLU A 363 -12.96 -24.96 6.40
C GLU A 363 -13.36 -25.14 7.86
N TYR A 364 -14.27 -24.29 8.32
CA TYR A 364 -14.82 -24.34 9.67
C TYR A 364 -16.06 -25.24 9.69
N ASN A 365 -16.02 -26.30 10.49
CA ASN A 365 -17.17 -27.17 10.72
C ASN A 365 -18.04 -26.57 11.83
N VAL A 366 -19.20 -26.02 11.47
CA VAL A 366 -20.11 -25.34 12.41
C VAL A 366 -20.69 -26.30 13.47
N ILE A 367 -20.94 -27.56 13.11
CA ILE A 367 -21.52 -28.56 14.03
C ILE A 367 -20.50 -28.96 15.09
N LYS A 368 -19.28 -29.27 14.67
CA LYS A 368 -18.18 -29.69 15.55
C LYS A 368 -17.42 -28.53 16.19
N ARG A 369 -17.67 -27.30 15.70
CA ARG A 369 -16.99 -26.06 16.09
C ARG A 369 -15.47 -26.09 15.95
N GLU A 370 -14.96 -26.82 14.95
CA GLU A 370 -13.53 -27.04 14.71
C GLU A 370 -13.14 -26.67 13.27
N TRP A 371 -11.88 -26.30 13.07
CA TRP A 371 -11.31 -26.11 11.74
C TRP A 371 -10.77 -27.44 11.20
N ASN A 372 -10.90 -27.66 9.89
CA ASN A 372 -10.39 -28.83 9.21
C ASN A 372 -9.63 -28.44 7.94
N LEU A 373 -8.57 -29.19 7.61
CA LEU A 373 -7.91 -29.07 6.30
C LEU A 373 -8.77 -29.69 5.21
N THR A 374 -8.79 -29.06 4.05
CA THR A 374 -9.53 -29.53 2.87
C THR A 374 -8.61 -29.58 1.66
N LYS A 375 -8.98 -30.42 0.68
CA LYS A 375 -8.33 -30.40 -0.64
C LYS A 375 -8.77 -29.19 -1.49
N GLY A 376 -9.98 -28.68 -1.23
CA GLY A 376 -10.53 -27.54 -1.97
C GLY A 376 -10.04 -26.21 -1.40
N VAL A 377 -9.52 -25.34 -2.27
CA VAL A 377 -9.01 -24.00 -1.92
C VAL A 377 -10.01 -22.89 -2.24
N GLY A 378 -11.30 -23.20 -2.26
CA GLY A 378 -12.33 -22.29 -2.78
C GLY A 378 -12.61 -21.06 -1.90
N VAL A 379 -12.12 -21.02 -0.66
CA VAL A 379 -12.38 -19.92 0.30
C VAL A 379 -11.07 -19.29 0.78
N ASN A 380 -10.14 -20.12 1.22
CA ASN A 380 -8.80 -19.72 1.66
C ASN A 380 -7.83 -20.84 1.27
N TYR A 381 -6.54 -20.59 1.47
CA TYR A 381 -5.52 -21.60 1.28
C TYR A 381 -4.35 -21.38 2.22
N ILE A 382 -3.64 -22.46 2.47
CA ILE A 382 -2.28 -22.49 2.99
C ILE A 382 -1.45 -23.27 1.98
N LEU A 383 -0.33 -22.70 1.55
CA LEU A 383 0.60 -23.34 0.63
C LEU A 383 1.99 -23.47 1.23
N CYS A 384 2.75 -24.42 0.68
CA CYS A 384 4.14 -24.68 1.04
C CYS A 384 4.96 -24.65 -0.25
N GLY A 385 5.94 -23.75 -0.32
CA GLY A 385 6.97 -23.70 -1.35
C GLY A 385 8.33 -24.11 -0.79
N ASN A 386 9.20 -24.61 -1.66
CA ASN A 386 10.60 -24.93 -1.35
C ASN A 386 11.49 -24.26 -2.39
N ILE A 387 12.49 -23.49 -1.94
CA ILE A 387 13.42 -22.80 -2.82
C ILE A 387 14.42 -23.79 -3.42
N VAL A 388 14.52 -23.77 -4.75
CA VAL A 388 15.49 -24.56 -5.50
C VAL A 388 16.69 -23.66 -5.81
N VAL A 389 17.89 -24.10 -5.44
CA VAL A 389 19.14 -23.36 -5.72
C VAL A 389 19.62 -23.61 -7.13
#